data_AF-A0A6N2D384-F1
#
_entry.id   AF-A0A6N2D384-F1
#
_cell.length_a   1.000
_cell.length_b   1.000
_cell.length_c   1.000
_cell.angle_alpha   90.00
_cell.angle_beta   90.00
_cell.angle_gamma   90.00
#
_symmetry.space_group_name_H-M   'P 1'
#
loop_
_entity.id
_entity.type
_entity.pdbx_description
1 polymer ?
#
loop_
_entity_poly.entity_id
_entity_poly.type
_entity_poly.pdbx_seq_one_letter_code
_entity_poly.pdbx_strand_id
1 'polypeptide(L)'
;MTLRLLRTLLLAAAGAGALGALAHEAVAQDQFHDDTPVHVAGQGDTLWGLSELYFGNSQMWPQLWAWNPHVTNPHWIYPGDVIFLGPRALRPADGPARHQAAALPDSAGLYFPLGGFYTSTEIPSVGTLRFARADRRLLQPLDEVYLEFEEPENVRIGDEYVINRVEGRIQDRRETVAVKYRTTGRVRVTQAHESTPLFSAEITDLYDTIERDDLLFVAQPQILLVEPRENTVDLEGEIIDRLDPIRFMHQFHTVFIDLGQNDGVRVGNRFFMWQREDMGESIRLAREGRAYQEEVRSLLPWQFVGEAMAIYVGENYSTAVILTANVEVSVGQRITLQAGH
;
A
#
# COMPACT_ATOMS: atom_id res chain seq x y z
N MET A 1 -35.91 -36.04 68.24
CA MET A 1 -35.62 -37.21 69.12
C MET A 1 -34.87 -38.24 68.27
N THR A 2 -33.96 -39.02 68.86
CA THR A 2 -33.13 -40.11 68.27
C THR A 2 -32.11 -39.80 67.15
N LEU A 3 -30.82 -40.06 67.46
CA LEU A 3 -29.63 -40.09 66.58
C LEU A 3 -29.42 -41.47 65.94
N ARG A 4 -28.64 -41.54 64.83
CA ARG A 4 -27.44 -42.40 64.59
C ARG A 4 -26.93 -42.21 63.15
N LEU A 5 -25.70 -41.75 62.88
CA LEU A 5 -24.39 -42.45 62.90
C LEU A 5 -24.34 -43.62 61.88
N LEU A 6 -23.61 -43.61 60.74
CA LEU A 6 -22.21 -43.24 60.38
C LEU A 6 -21.16 -44.36 60.59
N ARG A 7 -20.67 -44.97 59.49
CA ARG A 7 -19.37 -45.68 59.25
C ARG A 7 -19.34 -46.25 57.81
N THR A 8 -18.28 -46.32 56.97
CA THR A 8 -16.78 -46.30 57.11
C THR A 8 -16.19 -47.69 57.44
N LEU A 9 -15.33 -48.36 56.65
CA LEU A 9 -14.68 -48.09 55.32
C LEU A 9 -14.05 -49.39 54.70
N LEU A 10 -13.43 -49.28 53.50
CA LEU A 10 -12.27 -50.06 52.96
C LEU A 10 -12.37 -51.55 52.46
N LEU A 11 -12.24 -51.69 51.12
CA LEU A 11 -11.19 -52.40 50.34
C LEU A 11 -11.05 -53.95 50.16
N ALA A 12 -10.91 -54.30 48.87
CA ALA A 12 -9.95 -55.24 48.21
C ALA A 12 -10.09 -56.77 48.28
N ALA A 13 -10.27 -57.38 47.09
CA ALA A 13 -9.44 -58.49 46.57
C ALA A 13 -9.60 -58.61 45.03
N ALA A 14 -8.60 -59.16 44.33
CA ALA A 14 -8.49 -59.11 42.87
C ALA A 14 -9.12 -60.30 42.12
N GLY A 15 -9.50 -60.08 40.86
CA GLY A 15 -9.85 -61.13 39.90
C GLY A 15 -9.49 -60.72 38.48
N ALA A 16 -8.55 -61.42 37.85
CA ALA A 16 -8.11 -61.14 36.49
C ALA A 16 -8.98 -61.89 35.46
N GLY A 17 -9.37 -61.22 34.38
CA GLY A 17 -10.12 -61.82 33.27
C GLY A 17 -10.27 -60.82 32.13
N ALA A 18 -9.48 -60.99 31.07
CA ALA A 18 -9.51 -60.13 29.90
C ALA A 18 -10.66 -60.53 28.95
N LEU A 19 -11.27 -59.53 28.28
CA LEU A 19 -11.78 -59.55 26.89
C LEU A 19 -12.71 -58.35 26.67
N GLY A 20 -12.62 -57.71 25.50
CA GLY A 20 -13.71 -56.86 24.98
C GLY A 20 -13.41 -55.38 24.78
N ALA A 21 -12.98 -55.05 23.56
CA ALA A 21 -13.37 -53.88 22.78
C ALA A 21 -13.34 -52.46 23.40
N LEU A 22 -12.41 -51.68 22.86
CA LEU A 22 -12.61 -50.29 22.42
C LEU A 22 -13.10 -49.27 23.47
N ALA A 23 -12.14 -48.55 24.04
CA ALA A 23 -12.37 -47.17 24.43
C ALA A 23 -12.85 -46.38 23.20
N HIS A 24 -14.12 -45.98 23.17
CA HIS A 24 -14.56 -44.87 22.35
C HIS A 24 -14.24 -43.60 23.14
N GLU A 25 -13.07 -43.07 22.85
CA GLU A 25 -12.63 -41.76 23.30
C GLU A 25 -13.64 -40.74 22.78
N ALA A 26 -14.34 -40.05 23.69
CA ALA A 26 -15.28 -38.99 23.36
C ALA A 26 -14.47 -37.76 22.92
N VAL A 27 -13.96 -37.80 21.70
CA VAL A 27 -13.31 -36.65 21.04
C VAL A 27 -14.33 -35.52 20.94
N ALA A 28 -13.85 -34.31 21.22
CA ALA A 28 -14.67 -33.12 21.40
C ALA A 28 -15.66 -32.88 20.25
N GLN A 29 -16.91 -32.58 20.60
CA GLN A 29 -17.77 -31.75 19.77
C GLN A 29 -17.31 -30.29 19.92
N ASP A 30 -16.36 -29.88 19.09
CA ASP A 30 -16.13 -28.48 18.76
C ASP A 30 -15.50 -28.39 17.35
N GLN A 31 -15.67 -27.25 16.68
CA GLN A 31 -15.12 -26.94 15.34
C GLN A 31 -15.75 -27.67 14.13
N PHE A 32 -17.04 -27.38 13.86
CA PHE A 32 -17.49 -27.21 12.48
C PHE A 32 -17.68 -25.71 12.24
N HIS A 33 -16.79 -25.09 11.45
CA HIS A 33 -16.92 -23.69 11.03
C HIS A 33 -17.91 -23.57 9.87
N ASP A 34 -18.83 -22.61 9.97
CA ASP A 34 -20.01 -22.43 9.10
C ASP A 34 -19.70 -21.77 7.73
N ASP A 35 -18.43 -21.78 7.31
CA ASP A 35 -17.89 -20.98 6.19
C ASP A 35 -17.35 -21.83 5.02
N THR A 36 -17.90 -23.04 4.80
CA THR A 36 -17.40 -23.94 3.75
C THR A 36 -18.31 -23.92 2.50
N PRO A 37 -17.80 -23.49 1.32
CA PRO A 37 -18.63 -23.39 0.13
C PRO A 37 -18.98 -24.78 -0.43
N VAL A 38 -20.28 -25.07 -0.46
CA VAL A 38 -20.86 -26.28 -1.05
C VAL A 38 -21.79 -25.91 -2.20
N HIS A 39 -21.80 -26.72 -3.26
CA HIS A 39 -22.77 -26.64 -4.35
C HIS A 39 -23.77 -27.80 -4.26
N VAL A 40 -25.04 -27.54 -4.56
CA VAL A 40 -26.06 -28.58 -4.68
C VAL A 40 -26.30 -28.82 -6.17
N ALA A 41 -25.92 -30.00 -6.65
CA ALA A 41 -25.94 -30.32 -8.06
C ALA A 41 -27.36 -30.23 -8.66
N GLY A 42 -27.47 -29.60 -9.83
CA GLY A 42 -28.67 -29.51 -10.63
C GLY A 42 -28.70 -30.55 -11.78
N GLN A 43 -29.79 -30.55 -12.54
CA GLN A 43 -29.91 -31.39 -13.73
C GLN A 43 -29.01 -30.87 -14.85
N GLY A 44 -27.96 -31.64 -15.17
CA GLY A 44 -26.97 -31.31 -16.21
C GLY A 44 -25.59 -30.91 -15.68
N ASP A 45 -25.43 -30.82 -14.35
CA ASP A 45 -24.13 -30.51 -13.74
C ASP A 45 -23.12 -31.66 -13.95
N THR A 46 -21.86 -31.29 -14.11
CA THR A 46 -20.71 -32.21 -14.25
C THR A 46 -19.53 -31.64 -13.48
N LEU A 47 -18.63 -32.47 -12.96
CA LEU A 47 -17.44 -31.96 -12.24
C LEU A 47 -16.57 -31.05 -13.13
N TRP A 48 -16.61 -31.28 -14.45
CA TRP A 48 -15.98 -30.42 -15.46
C TRP A 48 -16.63 -29.04 -15.54
N GLY A 49 -17.97 -28.98 -15.71
CA GLY A 49 -18.71 -27.72 -15.77
C GLY A 49 -18.72 -26.96 -14.43
N LEU A 50 -18.76 -27.66 -13.31
CA LEU A 50 -18.64 -27.07 -11.97
C LEU A 50 -17.22 -26.52 -11.73
N SER A 51 -16.18 -27.18 -12.25
CA SER A 51 -14.82 -26.66 -12.14
C SER A 51 -14.59 -25.40 -12.97
N GLU A 52 -15.21 -25.32 -14.15
CA GLU A 52 -15.26 -24.09 -14.95
C GLU A 52 -16.02 -22.97 -14.20
N LEU A 53 -17.22 -23.28 -13.69
CA LEU A 53 -18.12 -22.32 -13.03
C LEU A 53 -17.52 -21.71 -11.75
N TYR A 54 -16.87 -22.53 -10.92
CA TYR A 54 -16.37 -22.11 -9.61
C TYR A 54 -14.90 -21.69 -9.59
N PHE A 55 -14.04 -22.33 -10.40
CA PHE A 55 -12.58 -22.08 -10.39
C PHE A 55 -12.06 -21.45 -11.68
N GLY A 56 -12.89 -21.25 -12.72
CA GLY A 56 -12.45 -20.73 -14.03
C GLY A 56 -11.50 -21.67 -14.77
N ASN A 57 -11.43 -22.94 -14.36
CA ASN A 57 -10.55 -23.93 -14.94
C ASN A 57 -11.20 -25.32 -14.86
N SER A 58 -11.91 -25.67 -15.92
CA SER A 58 -12.48 -27.01 -16.14
C SER A 58 -11.50 -28.17 -15.95
N GLN A 59 -10.17 -27.97 -16.13
CA GLN A 59 -9.18 -29.02 -15.90
C GLN A 59 -9.00 -29.38 -14.41
N MET A 60 -9.52 -28.58 -13.48
CA MET A 60 -9.50 -28.87 -12.03
C MET A 60 -10.48 -29.98 -11.61
N TRP A 61 -11.31 -30.51 -12.52
CA TRP A 61 -12.31 -31.54 -12.20
C TRP A 61 -11.75 -32.78 -11.47
N PRO A 62 -10.52 -33.29 -11.69
CA PRO A 62 -9.98 -34.41 -10.93
C PRO A 62 -9.65 -34.02 -9.48
N GLN A 63 -9.30 -32.76 -9.24
CA GLN A 63 -9.01 -32.23 -7.91
C GLN A 63 -10.30 -31.94 -7.14
N LEU A 64 -11.31 -31.38 -7.81
CA LEU A 64 -12.67 -31.29 -7.26
C LEU A 64 -13.21 -32.68 -6.92
N TRP A 65 -12.98 -33.69 -7.77
CA TRP A 65 -13.34 -35.08 -7.47
C TRP A 65 -12.60 -35.62 -6.24
N ALA A 66 -11.30 -35.36 -6.11
CA ALA A 66 -10.49 -35.81 -4.97
C ALA A 66 -10.96 -35.23 -3.63
N TRP A 67 -11.58 -34.05 -3.62
CA TRP A 67 -12.23 -33.46 -2.43
C TRP A 67 -13.61 -34.05 -2.12
N ASN A 68 -14.20 -34.82 -3.04
CA ASN A 68 -15.54 -35.41 -2.94
C ASN A 68 -15.49 -36.94 -3.01
N PRO A 69 -14.83 -37.63 -2.06
CA PRO A 69 -14.67 -39.09 -2.10
C PRO A 69 -15.99 -39.87 -1.98
N HIS A 70 -17.10 -39.22 -1.60
CA HIS A 70 -18.44 -39.81 -1.67
C HIS A 70 -18.96 -39.99 -3.10
N VAL A 71 -18.47 -39.19 -4.06
CA VAL A 71 -18.77 -39.34 -5.49
C VAL A 71 -17.94 -40.50 -6.03
N THR A 72 -18.41 -41.73 -5.84
CA THR A 72 -17.67 -42.96 -6.21
C THR A 72 -17.42 -43.11 -7.72
N ASN A 73 -18.14 -42.39 -8.58
CA ASN A 73 -17.89 -42.32 -10.02
C ASN A 73 -17.98 -40.85 -10.50
N PRO A 74 -16.90 -40.23 -10.99
CA PRO A 74 -16.90 -38.81 -11.38
C PRO A 74 -17.80 -38.49 -12.58
N HIS A 75 -18.31 -39.49 -13.30
CA HIS A 75 -19.30 -39.33 -14.36
C HIS A 75 -20.76 -39.34 -13.87
N TRP A 76 -21.01 -39.67 -12.60
CA TRP A 76 -22.35 -39.76 -12.02
C TRP A 76 -22.50 -38.77 -10.86
N ILE A 77 -22.98 -37.58 -11.20
CA ILE A 77 -23.52 -36.61 -10.25
C ILE A 77 -25.03 -36.57 -10.48
N TYR A 78 -25.81 -36.65 -9.42
CA TYR A 78 -27.26 -36.61 -9.47
C TYR A 78 -27.80 -35.27 -8.94
N PRO A 79 -28.96 -34.81 -9.44
CA PRO A 79 -29.62 -33.63 -8.89
C PRO A 79 -29.90 -33.82 -7.39
N GLY A 80 -29.39 -32.91 -6.56
CA GLY A 80 -29.43 -32.98 -5.10
C GLY A 80 -28.14 -33.45 -4.41
N ASP A 81 -27.14 -33.92 -5.17
CA ASP A 81 -25.82 -34.24 -4.59
C ASP A 81 -25.12 -32.97 -4.07
N VAL A 82 -24.57 -33.04 -2.86
CA VAL A 82 -23.78 -31.95 -2.29
C VAL A 82 -22.32 -32.12 -2.71
N ILE A 83 -21.81 -31.18 -3.49
CA ILE A 83 -20.43 -31.12 -3.95
C ILE A 83 -19.67 -30.08 -3.11
N PHE A 84 -18.67 -30.56 -2.38
CA PHE A 84 -17.73 -29.77 -1.61
C PHE A 84 -16.75 -29.05 -2.54
N LEU A 85 -16.74 -27.72 -2.56
CA LEU A 85 -15.91 -26.92 -3.49
C LEU A 85 -14.48 -26.68 -2.97
N GLY A 86 -14.03 -27.53 -2.04
CA GLY A 86 -12.75 -27.40 -1.35
C GLY A 86 -12.79 -26.42 -0.16
N PRO A 87 -11.80 -26.47 0.73
CA PRO A 87 -11.63 -25.45 1.77
C PRO A 87 -11.31 -24.12 1.08
N ARG A 88 -12.31 -23.24 0.96
CA ARG A 88 -12.38 -22.06 0.06
C ARG A 88 -11.10 -21.93 -0.75
N ALA A 89 -11.05 -22.66 -1.87
CA ALA A 89 -10.07 -22.34 -2.89
C ALA A 89 -10.31 -20.86 -3.16
N LEU A 90 -9.34 -20.04 -2.79
CA LEU A 90 -9.20 -18.72 -3.36
C LEU A 90 -9.44 -18.96 -4.85
N ARG A 91 -10.39 -18.22 -5.45
CA ARG A 91 -10.18 -17.90 -6.86
C ARG A 91 -8.70 -17.51 -6.96
N PRO A 92 -7.99 -17.86 -8.03
CA PRO A 92 -7.02 -16.92 -8.54
C PRO A 92 -7.80 -15.62 -8.70
N ALA A 93 -7.79 -14.78 -7.66
CA ALA A 93 -8.05 -13.39 -7.84
C ALA A 93 -6.94 -13.00 -8.81
N ASP A 94 -7.32 -12.36 -9.90
CA ASP A 94 -6.36 -11.84 -10.86
C ASP A 94 -5.70 -10.58 -10.27
N GLY A 95 -5.15 -10.72 -9.06
CA GLY A 95 -4.95 -9.71 -8.03
C GLY A 95 -4.62 -10.36 -6.67
N PRO A 96 -4.11 -9.58 -5.71
CA PRO A 96 -3.65 -10.09 -4.42
C PRO A 96 -4.82 -10.43 -3.46
N ALA A 97 -4.52 -11.22 -2.42
CA ALA A 97 -5.48 -11.52 -1.36
C ALA A 97 -5.79 -10.27 -0.50
N ARG A 98 -6.93 -10.28 0.21
CA ARG A 98 -7.20 -9.22 1.20
C ARG A 98 -6.18 -9.28 2.34
N HIS A 99 -5.55 -8.15 2.64
CA HIS A 99 -4.50 -8.05 3.66
C HIS A 99 -5.05 -7.48 4.96
N GLN A 100 -4.75 -8.12 6.09
CA GLN A 100 -5.13 -7.56 7.39
C GLN A 100 -4.24 -6.36 7.71
N ALA A 101 -4.80 -5.16 7.59
CA ALA A 101 -4.10 -3.92 7.82
C ALA A 101 -3.48 -3.85 9.22
N ALA A 102 -2.24 -3.38 9.32
CA ALA A 102 -1.53 -3.23 10.58
C ALA A 102 -2.30 -2.33 11.57
N ALA A 103 -2.19 -2.59 12.87
CA ALA A 103 -2.72 -1.66 13.86
C ALA A 103 -1.90 -0.36 13.83
N LEU A 104 -2.55 0.75 13.47
CA LEU A 104 -1.95 2.08 13.63
C LEU A 104 -2.16 2.54 15.09
N PRO A 105 -1.24 3.34 15.66
CA PRO A 105 -1.43 3.85 17.01
C PRO A 105 -2.68 4.73 17.11
N ASP A 106 -3.36 4.70 18.27
CA ASP A 106 -4.41 5.66 18.65
C ASP A 106 -3.79 7.06 18.92
N SER A 107 -3.17 7.63 17.90
CA SER A 107 -2.58 8.97 17.89
C SER A 107 -3.35 9.84 16.89
N ALA A 108 -3.54 11.12 17.23
CA ALA A 108 -4.39 12.07 16.52
C ALA A 108 -3.85 12.51 15.14
N GLY A 109 -3.68 11.54 14.23
CA GLY A 109 -3.05 11.69 12.93
C GLY A 109 -1.55 11.36 12.92
N LEU A 110 -1.06 10.92 11.76
CA LEU A 110 0.36 10.70 11.50
C LEU A 110 1.01 11.97 10.95
N TYR A 111 2.25 12.24 11.37
CA TYR A 111 3.05 13.40 10.98
C TYR A 111 4.02 13.02 9.85
N PHE A 112 4.02 13.79 8.75
CA PHE A 112 4.94 13.58 7.63
C PHE A 112 5.73 14.85 7.30
N PRO A 113 7.07 14.86 7.49
CA PRO A 113 7.92 15.94 6.98
C PRO A 113 8.12 15.74 5.47
N LEU A 114 7.37 16.49 4.66
CA LEU A 114 7.45 16.39 3.21
C LEU A 114 8.68 17.13 2.67
N GLY A 115 9.65 16.39 2.13
CA GLY A 115 10.82 16.96 1.42
C GLY A 115 10.50 17.53 0.03
N GLY A 116 9.22 17.71 -0.30
CA GLY A 116 8.69 17.98 -1.63
C GLY A 116 7.30 17.38 -1.79
N PHE A 117 6.66 17.63 -2.93
CA PHE A 117 5.28 17.26 -3.18
C PHE A 117 4.97 17.15 -4.67
N TYR A 118 3.82 16.52 -4.96
CA TYR A 118 3.20 16.50 -6.28
C TYR A 118 1.98 17.39 -6.31
N THR A 119 1.70 17.97 -7.47
CA THR A 119 0.48 18.72 -7.71
C THR A 119 -0.02 18.47 -9.13
N SER A 120 -1.33 18.26 -9.29
CA SER A 120 -1.99 18.15 -10.60
C SER A 120 -2.10 19.50 -11.32
N THR A 121 -1.88 20.60 -10.60
CA THR A 121 -1.92 21.96 -11.14
C THR A 121 -0.61 22.68 -10.81
N GLU A 122 0.05 23.24 -11.81
CA GLU A 122 1.30 23.98 -11.61
C GLU A 122 1.03 25.18 -10.68
N ILE A 123 1.70 25.20 -9.52
CA ILE A 123 1.52 26.28 -8.55
C ILE A 123 2.40 27.45 -9.02
N PRO A 124 1.85 28.67 -9.18
CA PRO A 124 2.65 29.83 -9.54
C PRO A 124 3.65 30.13 -8.42
N SER A 125 4.92 30.30 -8.78
CA SER A 125 5.94 30.84 -7.89
C SER A 125 5.69 32.32 -7.64
N VAL A 126 5.97 32.80 -6.43
CA VAL A 126 5.90 34.23 -6.09
C VAL A 126 7.19 34.99 -6.44
N GLY A 127 8.24 34.26 -6.81
CA GLY A 127 9.54 34.81 -7.19
C GLY A 127 10.56 33.70 -7.44
N THR A 128 11.83 34.10 -7.62
CA THR A 128 12.95 33.23 -7.97
C THR A 128 14.23 33.66 -7.24
N LEU A 129 15.08 32.71 -6.83
CA LEU A 129 16.43 32.98 -6.31
C LEU A 129 17.40 33.20 -7.47
N ARG A 130 17.78 34.45 -7.74
CA ARG A 130 18.54 34.80 -8.96
C ARG A 130 20.04 34.83 -8.75
N PHE A 131 20.48 35.39 -7.63
CA PHE A 131 21.90 35.52 -7.33
C PHE A 131 22.18 35.12 -5.88
N ALA A 132 23.46 34.90 -5.59
CA ALA A 132 23.97 34.73 -4.25
C ALA A 132 25.30 35.45 -4.15
N ARG A 133 25.58 36.02 -2.98
CA ARG A 133 26.84 36.72 -2.69
C ARG A 133 28.04 35.77 -2.66
N ALA A 134 27.80 34.50 -2.39
CA ALA A 134 28.81 33.46 -2.36
C ALA A 134 29.23 33.03 -3.79
N ASP A 135 30.54 33.02 -4.05
CA ASP A 135 31.17 32.61 -5.32
C ASP A 135 31.20 31.07 -5.52
N ARG A 136 30.25 30.37 -4.91
CA ARG A 136 30.09 28.91 -4.97
C ARG A 136 28.76 28.54 -5.60
N ARG A 137 28.71 27.35 -6.20
CA ARG A 137 27.49 26.81 -6.83
C ARG A 137 26.50 26.28 -5.79
N LEU A 138 27.01 25.69 -4.71
CA LEU A 138 26.23 25.11 -3.61
C LEU A 138 26.13 26.15 -2.49
N LEU A 139 24.92 26.53 -2.10
CA LEU A 139 24.68 27.51 -1.03
C LEU A 139 24.50 26.82 0.33
N GLN A 140 24.77 27.53 1.42
CA GLN A 140 24.63 27.05 2.79
C GLN A 140 23.69 27.94 3.61
N PRO A 141 23.17 27.47 4.77
CA PRO A 141 22.51 28.35 5.74
C PRO A 141 23.39 29.56 6.08
N LEU A 142 22.75 30.70 6.34
CA LEU A 142 23.38 32.01 6.57
C LEU A 142 24.09 32.63 5.35
N ASP A 143 24.12 32.00 4.16
CA ASP A 143 24.55 32.68 2.93
C ASP A 143 23.52 33.76 2.52
N GLU A 144 24.02 34.94 2.14
CA GLU A 144 23.20 36.03 1.60
C GLU A 144 22.85 35.76 0.12
N VAL A 145 21.55 35.76 -0.18
CA VAL A 145 20.99 35.54 -1.51
C VAL A 145 20.15 36.72 -1.98
N TYR A 146 20.00 36.85 -3.30
CA TYR A 146 19.23 37.92 -3.93
C TYR A 146 18.04 37.32 -4.68
N LEU A 147 16.85 37.76 -4.27
CA LEU A 147 15.56 37.28 -4.73
C LEU A 147 14.91 38.29 -5.67
N GLU A 148 14.24 37.79 -6.72
CA GLU A 148 13.40 38.57 -7.64
C GLU A 148 11.97 38.08 -7.46
N PHE A 149 11.03 38.99 -7.14
CA PHE A 149 9.62 38.65 -6.88
C PHE A 149 8.74 39.17 -8.02
N GLU A 150 7.67 38.42 -8.34
CA GLU A 150 6.70 38.80 -9.37
C GLU A 150 5.83 39.98 -8.94
N GLU A 151 5.48 40.03 -7.64
CA GLU A 151 4.68 41.10 -7.01
C GLU A 151 5.47 41.73 -5.83
N PRO A 152 6.53 42.52 -6.11
CA PRO A 152 7.45 43.02 -5.08
C PRO A 152 6.77 43.94 -4.04
N GLU A 153 5.66 44.59 -4.39
CA GLU A 153 4.85 45.41 -3.47
C GLU A 153 4.21 44.63 -2.32
N ASN A 154 4.07 43.31 -2.46
CA ASN A 154 3.48 42.43 -1.46
C ASN A 154 4.52 41.85 -0.48
N VAL A 155 5.81 42.11 -0.70
CA VAL A 155 6.94 41.56 0.07
C VAL A 155 7.37 42.50 1.19
N ARG A 156 7.61 41.97 2.40
CA ARG A 156 8.11 42.73 3.55
C ARG A 156 9.39 42.14 4.11
N ILE A 157 10.19 43.01 4.74
CA ILE A 157 11.36 42.57 5.51
C ILE A 157 10.89 41.72 6.69
N GLY A 158 11.47 40.53 6.84
CA GLY A 158 11.08 39.52 7.81
C GLY A 158 10.18 38.42 7.26
N ASP A 159 9.60 38.58 6.05
CA ASP A 159 8.77 37.54 5.44
C ASP A 159 9.62 36.31 5.07
N GLU A 160 9.04 35.12 5.23
CA GLU A 160 9.68 33.84 4.94
C GLU A 160 9.06 33.16 3.73
N TYR A 161 9.92 32.57 2.89
CA TYR A 161 9.54 31.85 1.69
C TYR A 161 10.23 30.48 1.67
N VAL A 162 9.53 29.50 1.11
CA VAL A 162 10.05 28.15 0.89
C VAL A 162 10.62 28.06 -0.52
N ILE A 163 11.87 27.61 -0.62
CA ILE A 163 12.55 27.39 -1.89
C ILE A 163 12.19 25.99 -2.40
N ASN A 164 11.72 25.90 -3.63
CA ASN A 164 11.40 24.64 -4.30
C ASN A 164 12.00 24.59 -5.70
N ARG A 165 12.36 23.37 -6.14
CA ARG A 165 12.81 23.08 -7.50
C ARG A 165 11.80 22.18 -8.20
N VAL A 166 11.49 22.48 -9.47
CA VAL A 166 10.77 21.54 -10.34
C VAL A 166 11.74 20.44 -10.74
N GLU A 167 11.55 19.21 -10.24
CA GLU A 167 12.37 18.06 -10.61
C GLU A 167 11.89 17.38 -11.90
N GLY A 168 10.58 17.43 -12.17
CA GLY A 168 10.00 16.69 -13.27
C GLY A 168 8.52 16.98 -13.48
N ARG A 169 8.02 16.53 -14.62
CA ARG A 169 6.60 16.55 -14.98
C ARG A 169 6.21 15.12 -15.35
N ILE A 170 5.26 14.55 -14.61
CA ILE A 170 4.72 13.21 -14.87
C ILE A 170 3.75 13.35 -16.05
N GLN A 171 3.89 12.46 -17.03
CA GLN A 171 3.09 12.49 -18.25
C GLN A 171 2.32 11.19 -18.46
N ASP A 172 1.02 11.30 -18.76
CA ASP A 172 0.25 10.23 -19.40
C ASP A 172 -0.07 10.66 -20.83
N ARG A 173 0.21 9.80 -21.82
CA ARG A 173 -0.12 9.99 -23.25
C ARG A 173 0.22 11.38 -23.85
N ARG A 174 1.21 12.09 -23.28
CA ARG A 174 1.71 13.46 -23.56
C ARG A 174 1.00 14.61 -22.81
N GLU A 175 -0.03 14.34 -22.03
CA GLU A 175 -0.60 15.29 -21.07
C GLU A 175 0.24 15.30 -19.78
N THR A 176 0.48 16.48 -19.19
CA THR A 176 1.15 16.55 -17.88
C THR A 176 0.11 16.37 -16.79
N VAL A 177 0.18 15.23 -16.09
CA VAL A 177 -0.78 14.87 -15.04
C VAL A 177 -0.37 15.36 -13.66
N ALA A 178 0.93 15.58 -13.44
CA ALA A 178 1.45 16.24 -12.24
C ALA A 178 2.81 16.90 -12.46
N VAL A 179 3.07 17.95 -11.69
CA VAL A 179 4.41 18.56 -11.56
C VAL A 179 4.99 18.13 -10.22
N LYS A 180 6.26 17.71 -10.25
CA LYS A 180 7.02 17.25 -9.08
C LYS A 180 7.91 18.37 -8.56
N TYR A 181 7.72 18.77 -7.31
CA TYR A 181 8.53 19.76 -6.64
C TYR A 181 9.36 19.12 -5.51
N ARG A 182 10.65 19.42 -5.45
CA ARG A 182 11.49 19.17 -4.27
C ARG A 182 11.62 20.46 -3.47
N THR A 183 11.45 20.38 -2.16
CA THR A 183 11.67 21.50 -1.25
C THR A 183 13.14 21.53 -0.83
N THR A 184 13.89 22.55 -1.24
CA THR A 184 15.35 22.63 -1.03
C THR A 184 15.71 23.41 0.24
N GLY A 185 14.89 24.38 0.66
CA GLY A 185 15.15 25.12 1.90
C GLY A 185 14.17 26.25 2.17
N ARG A 186 14.57 27.18 3.05
CA ARG A 186 13.83 28.39 3.41
C ARG A 186 14.73 29.62 3.40
N VAL A 187 14.13 30.75 3.07
CA VAL A 187 14.78 32.07 3.12
C VAL A 187 13.90 33.07 3.85
N ARG A 188 14.54 34.00 4.56
CA ARG A 188 13.90 35.17 5.17
C ARG A 188 14.40 36.44 4.50
N VAL A 189 13.49 37.30 4.06
CA VAL A 189 13.84 38.59 3.45
C VAL A 189 14.46 39.51 4.50
N THR A 190 15.65 40.04 4.23
CA THR A 190 16.40 40.90 5.17
C THR A 190 16.41 42.36 4.73
N GLN A 191 16.36 42.64 3.42
CA GLN A 191 16.36 44.01 2.90
C GLN A 191 15.70 44.12 1.52
N ALA A 192 14.89 45.16 1.34
CA ALA A 192 14.47 45.65 0.01
C ALA A 192 15.41 46.76 -0.45
N HIS A 193 15.70 46.84 -1.76
CA HIS A 193 16.63 47.81 -2.33
C HIS A 193 15.90 48.80 -3.25
N GLU A 194 16.07 50.11 -3.06
CA GLU A 194 15.39 51.12 -3.89
C GLU A 194 15.95 51.22 -5.32
N SER A 195 17.19 50.76 -5.54
CA SER A 195 17.93 50.92 -6.80
C SER A 195 17.86 49.72 -7.75
N THR A 196 17.19 48.63 -7.35
CA THR A 196 17.12 47.37 -8.11
C THR A 196 15.85 46.61 -7.72
N PRO A 197 15.20 45.84 -8.62
CA PRO A 197 14.03 45.01 -8.27
C PRO A 197 14.35 43.83 -7.32
N LEU A 198 15.62 43.66 -6.92
CA LEU A 198 16.07 42.57 -6.07
C LEU A 198 15.90 42.85 -4.58
N PHE A 199 15.67 41.80 -3.81
CA PHE A 199 15.65 41.79 -2.35
C PHE A 199 16.83 40.96 -1.82
N SER A 200 17.55 41.43 -0.79
CA SER A 200 18.45 40.55 -0.03
C SER A 200 17.64 39.67 0.90
N ALA A 201 18.04 38.40 1.01
CA ALA A 201 17.50 37.43 1.94
C ALA A 201 18.62 36.54 2.50
N GLU A 202 18.33 35.89 3.63
CA GLU A 202 19.24 34.94 4.30
C GLU A 202 18.61 33.54 4.27
N ILE A 203 19.40 32.51 3.93
CA ILE A 203 18.95 31.12 3.99
C ILE A 203 18.83 30.70 5.47
N THR A 204 17.61 30.43 5.93
CA THR A 204 17.33 30.01 7.32
C THR A 204 17.50 28.51 7.49
N ASP A 205 17.04 27.73 6.50
CA ASP A 205 17.01 26.28 6.53
C ASP A 205 17.49 25.71 5.19
N LEU A 206 18.29 24.64 5.26
CA LEU A 206 18.73 23.87 4.11
C LEU A 206 18.25 22.43 4.29
N TYR A 207 17.37 21.95 3.40
CA TYR A 207 16.87 20.57 3.41
C TYR A 207 17.51 19.74 2.28
N ASP A 208 17.82 20.38 1.16
CA ASP A 208 18.65 19.86 0.07
C ASP A 208 19.43 21.03 -0.57
N THR A 209 20.27 20.74 -1.56
CA THR A 209 21.08 21.70 -2.30
C THR A 209 20.22 22.77 -2.98
N ILE A 210 20.29 24.00 -2.47
CA ILE A 210 19.75 25.20 -3.13
C ILE A 210 20.68 25.61 -4.28
N GLU A 211 20.10 25.90 -5.44
CA GLU A 211 20.78 26.43 -6.62
C GLU A 211 20.14 27.77 -7.06
N ARG A 212 20.79 28.45 -8.02
CA ARG A 212 20.19 29.63 -8.67
C ARG A 212 19.07 29.18 -9.61
N ASP A 213 18.10 30.05 -9.81
CA ASP A 213 16.82 29.81 -10.50
C ASP A 213 15.88 28.82 -9.81
N ASP A 214 16.14 28.45 -8.55
CA ASP A 214 15.13 27.82 -7.70
C ASP A 214 13.97 28.79 -7.39
N LEU A 215 12.76 28.24 -7.31
CA LEU A 215 11.51 28.99 -7.22
C LEU A 215 11.09 29.26 -5.78
N LEU A 216 10.53 30.44 -5.54
CA LEU A 216 10.01 30.86 -4.24
C LEU A 216 8.50 30.61 -4.16
N PHE A 217 8.07 30.07 -3.02
CA PHE A 217 6.67 29.87 -2.67
C PHE A 217 6.39 30.46 -1.28
N VAL A 218 5.16 30.92 -1.05
CA VAL A 218 4.72 31.39 0.28
C VAL A 218 4.93 30.28 1.30
N ALA A 219 5.55 30.61 2.44
CA ALA A 219 5.84 29.62 3.46
C ALA A 219 4.57 29.06 4.12
N GLN A 220 4.16 27.87 3.68
CA GLN A 220 3.17 27.05 4.38
C GLN A 220 3.88 26.02 5.27
N PRO A 221 3.30 25.65 6.43
CA PRO A 221 3.75 24.49 7.19
C PRO A 221 3.46 23.22 6.37
N GLN A 222 4.49 22.51 5.92
CA GLN A 222 4.34 21.19 5.26
C GLN A 222 4.02 20.06 6.25
N ILE A 223 3.58 20.40 7.46
CA ILE A 223 3.14 19.46 8.49
C ILE A 223 1.74 19.03 8.11
N LEU A 224 1.65 17.89 7.41
CA LEU A 224 0.36 17.27 7.16
C LEU A 224 0.06 16.25 8.26
N LEU A 225 -1.01 16.53 9.00
CA LEU A 225 -1.58 15.63 10.00
C LEU A 225 -2.72 14.84 9.36
N VAL A 226 -2.49 13.56 9.10
CA VAL A 226 -3.46 12.70 8.40
C VAL A 226 -3.97 11.63 9.34
N GLU A 227 -5.27 11.67 9.62
CA GLU A 227 -5.99 10.60 10.31
C GLU A 227 -6.25 9.43 9.34
N PRO A 228 -6.06 8.17 9.76
CA PRO A 228 -6.43 7.01 8.97
C PRO A 228 -7.93 7.01 8.66
N ARG A 229 -8.28 6.63 7.44
CA ARG A 229 -9.67 6.62 6.95
C ARG A 229 -10.02 5.27 6.36
N GLU A 230 -11.15 4.72 6.81
CA GLU A 230 -11.69 3.48 6.27
C GLU A 230 -11.90 3.58 4.75
N ASN A 231 -11.36 2.59 4.06
CA ASN A 231 -11.55 2.33 2.64
C ASN A 231 -12.98 1.86 2.36
N THR A 232 -13.69 2.52 1.44
CA THR A 232 -15.10 2.20 1.11
C THR A 232 -15.28 1.42 -0.20
N VAL A 233 -14.21 1.19 -0.95
CA VAL A 233 -14.21 0.55 -2.28
C VAL A 233 -13.01 -0.39 -2.41
N ASP A 234 -13.11 -1.39 -3.29
CA ASP A 234 -11.97 -2.19 -3.73
C ASP A 234 -11.45 -1.61 -5.06
N LEU A 235 -10.18 -1.19 -5.10
CA LEU A 235 -9.51 -0.61 -6.26
C LEU A 235 -8.11 -1.22 -6.45
N GLU A 236 -7.62 -1.18 -7.68
CA GLU A 236 -6.26 -1.61 -8.03
C GLU A 236 -5.62 -0.58 -8.96
N GLY A 237 -4.33 -0.34 -8.76
CA GLY A 237 -3.52 0.62 -9.51
C GLY A 237 -2.03 0.33 -9.38
N GLU A 238 -1.20 1.33 -9.66
CA GLU A 238 0.25 1.25 -9.77
C GLU A 238 0.95 2.47 -9.13
N ILE A 239 2.14 2.23 -8.56
CA ILE A 239 3.04 3.32 -8.17
C ILE A 239 3.77 3.82 -9.43
N ILE A 240 3.43 5.02 -9.90
CA ILE A 240 3.90 5.57 -11.18
C ILE A 240 5.10 6.53 -11.05
N ASP A 241 5.34 7.11 -9.88
CA ASP A 241 6.56 7.89 -9.57
C ASP A 241 6.86 7.91 -8.06
N ARG A 242 8.01 8.47 -7.68
CA ARG A 242 8.46 8.63 -6.30
C ARG A 242 9.20 9.94 -6.06
N LEU A 243 9.05 10.48 -4.85
CA LEU A 243 9.65 11.78 -4.51
C LEU A 243 11.18 11.67 -4.47
N ASP A 244 11.72 10.62 -3.86
CA ASP A 244 13.15 10.48 -3.64
C ASP A 244 13.89 9.84 -4.83
N PRO A 245 15.12 10.27 -5.13
CA PRO A 245 15.88 9.77 -6.29
C PRO A 245 16.42 8.35 -6.11
N ILE A 246 16.29 7.78 -4.91
CA ILE A 246 16.79 6.44 -4.58
C ILE A 246 15.99 5.40 -5.38
N ARG A 247 16.67 4.41 -5.99
CA ARG A 247 16.01 3.39 -6.83
C ARG A 247 14.95 2.57 -6.08
N PHE A 248 15.05 2.55 -4.77
CA PHE A 248 14.52 1.55 -3.86
C PHE A 248 13.98 2.28 -2.64
N MET A 249 12.69 2.08 -2.35
CA MET A 249 11.97 2.84 -1.32
C MET A 249 11.63 1.97 -0.12
N HIS A 250 11.63 2.61 1.05
CA HIS A 250 11.26 2.02 2.34
C HIS A 250 10.24 2.93 3.05
N GLN A 251 9.99 2.65 4.33
CA GLN A 251 9.17 3.48 5.21
C GLN A 251 9.48 4.99 5.09
N PHE A 252 8.42 5.80 5.21
CA PHE A 252 8.37 7.27 5.10
C PHE A 252 8.75 7.88 3.74
N HIS A 253 9.06 7.08 2.72
CA HIS A 253 9.22 7.59 1.35
C HIS A 253 7.86 7.94 0.75
N THR A 254 7.84 8.98 -0.10
CA THR A 254 6.62 9.48 -0.75
C THR A 254 6.50 8.93 -2.17
N VAL A 255 5.35 8.34 -2.50
CA VAL A 255 5.02 7.73 -3.80
C VAL A 255 3.83 8.44 -4.46
N PHE A 256 3.78 8.40 -5.78
CA PHE A 256 2.68 8.90 -6.60
C PHE A 256 1.96 7.71 -7.27
N ILE A 257 0.62 7.71 -7.20
CA ILE A 257 -0.25 6.58 -7.55
C ILE A 257 -1.31 7.05 -8.56
N ASP A 258 -1.66 6.19 -9.50
CA ASP A 258 -2.68 6.37 -10.56
C ASP A 258 -4.14 6.19 -10.11
N LEU A 259 -4.44 6.47 -8.84
CA LEU A 259 -5.79 6.42 -8.26
C LEU A 259 -6.09 7.73 -7.53
N GLY A 260 -7.26 8.31 -7.80
CA GLY A 260 -7.67 9.62 -7.29
C GLY A 260 -9.08 9.69 -6.70
N GLN A 261 -9.57 10.93 -6.53
CA GLN A 261 -10.90 11.19 -5.96
C GLN A 261 -12.03 10.61 -6.80
N ASN A 262 -11.87 10.55 -8.12
CA ASN A 262 -12.85 10.02 -9.07
C ASN A 262 -13.04 8.50 -8.94
N ASP A 263 -11.99 7.77 -8.58
CA ASP A 263 -12.02 6.32 -8.31
C ASP A 263 -12.60 5.99 -6.92
N GLY A 264 -12.59 6.98 -6.03
CA GLY A 264 -13.10 6.87 -4.66
C GLY A 264 -12.06 7.08 -3.55
N VAL A 265 -10.78 7.30 -3.91
CA VAL A 265 -9.70 7.56 -2.93
C VAL A 265 -9.98 8.85 -2.15
N ARG A 266 -9.69 8.86 -0.85
CA ARG A 266 -9.76 10.03 0.02
C ARG A 266 -8.48 10.09 0.88
N VAL A 267 -8.11 11.30 1.32
CA VAL A 267 -7.01 11.49 2.27
C VAL A 267 -7.27 10.64 3.52
N GLY A 268 -6.22 9.95 3.98
CA GLY A 268 -6.27 8.96 5.07
C GLY A 268 -6.51 7.52 4.62
N ASN A 269 -6.96 7.26 3.38
CA ASN A 269 -7.15 5.89 2.90
C ASN A 269 -5.83 5.12 2.81
N ARG A 270 -5.91 3.81 3.07
CA ARG A 270 -4.76 2.92 3.15
C ARG A 270 -4.68 2.03 1.93
N PHE A 271 -3.46 1.90 1.45
CA PHE A 271 -3.09 1.13 0.29
C PHE A 271 -2.18 -0.03 0.68
N PHE A 272 -2.36 -1.17 0.03
CA PHE A 272 -1.55 -2.37 0.21
C PHE A 272 -0.71 -2.57 -1.05
N MET A 273 0.61 -2.69 -0.89
CA MET A 273 1.57 -2.83 -1.98
C MET A 273 1.96 -4.29 -2.18
N TRP A 274 2.13 -4.70 -3.43
CA TRP A 274 2.27 -6.11 -3.80
C TRP A 274 3.35 -6.33 -4.85
N GLN A 275 4.04 -7.47 -4.77
CA GLN A 275 5.06 -7.87 -5.74
C GLN A 275 4.82 -9.29 -6.25
N ARG A 276 5.40 -9.59 -7.43
CA ARG A 276 5.54 -10.92 -8.01
C ARG A 276 6.94 -11.01 -8.61
N GLU A 277 7.92 -11.37 -7.80
CA GLU A 277 9.31 -11.48 -8.22
C GLU A 277 10.03 -12.62 -7.49
N ASP A 278 10.89 -13.33 -8.21
CA ASP A 278 11.88 -14.23 -7.64
C ASP A 278 13.18 -13.45 -7.49
N MET A 279 13.50 -13.10 -6.25
CA MET A 279 14.71 -12.35 -5.88
C MET A 279 15.99 -13.07 -6.33
N GLY A 280 16.01 -14.41 -6.37
CA GLY A 280 17.18 -15.20 -6.77
C GLY A 280 17.34 -15.30 -8.29
N GLU A 281 16.23 -15.45 -9.02
CA GLU A 281 16.23 -15.51 -10.49
C GLU A 281 16.29 -14.13 -11.17
N SER A 282 16.00 -13.04 -10.46
CA SER A 282 16.02 -11.65 -10.96
C SER A 282 17.24 -11.32 -11.85
N ILE A 283 18.45 -11.73 -11.44
CA ILE A 283 19.71 -11.51 -12.17
C ILE A 283 19.83 -12.39 -13.43
N ARG A 284 19.22 -13.58 -13.44
CA ARG A 284 19.19 -14.49 -14.60
C ARG A 284 18.13 -14.01 -15.60
N LEU A 285 16.92 -13.74 -15.11
CA LEU A 285 15.80 -13.18 -15.86
C LEU A 285 16.14 -11.85 -16.55
N ALA A 286 16.93 -10.97 -15.90
CA ALA A 286 17.40 -9.71 -16.49
C ALA A 286 18.26 -9.89 -17.77
N ARG A 287 18.76 -11.11 -18.05
CA ARG A 287 19.49 -11.44 -19.30
C ARG A 287 18.59 -12.05 -20.37
N GLU A 288 17.33 -12.33 -20.06
CA GLU A 288 16.34 -12.95 -20.95
C GLU A 288 15.35 -11.92 -21.52
N GLY A 289 14.59 -12.32 -22.54
CA GLY A 289 13.65 -11.43 -23.22
C GLY A 289 12.41 -11.10 -22.37
N ARG A 290 11.85 -9.89 -22.53
CA ARG A 290 10.69 -9.41 -21.76
C ARG A 290 9.53 -10.41 -21.69
N ALA A 291 9.21 -11.09 -22.79
CA ALA A 291 8.12 -12.06 -22.85
C ALA A 291 8.30 -13.22 -21.85
N TYR A 292 9.53 -13.71 -21.66
CA TYR A 292 9.81 -14.76 -20.68
C TYR A 292 9.79 -14.23 -19.23
N GLN A 293 10.24 -12.99 -19.02
CA GLN A 293 10.12 -12.32 -17.71
C GLN A 293 8.64 -12.17 -17.30
N GLU A 294 7.78 -11.82 -18.26
CA GLU A 294 6.34 -11.66 -18.05
C GLU A 294 5.63 -13.00 -17.84
N GLU A 295 5.99 -14.04 -18.61
CA GLU A 295 5.57 -15.42 -18.40
C GLU A 295 5.92 -15.91 -16.99
N VAL A 296 7.18 -15.79 -16.56
CA VAL A 296 7.61 -16.19 -15.20
C VAL A 296 6.89 -15.38 -14.13
N ARG A 297 6.74 -14.06 -14.27
CA ARG A 297 5.98 -13.21 -13.33
C ARG A 297 4.51 -13.60 -13.22
N SER A 298 3.89 -14.09 -14.29
CA SER A 298 2.50 -14.57 -14.26
C SER A 298 2.32 -15.83 -13.38
N LEU A 299 3.35 -16.68 -13.31
CA LEU A 299 3.37 -17.92 -12.52
C LEU A 299 3.68 -17.68 -11.03
N LEU A 300 4.35 -16.57 -10.68
CA LEU A 300 4.71 -16.26 -9.30
C LEU A 300 3.49 -15.77 -8.49
N PRO A 301 3.35 -16.17 -7.21
CA PRO A 301 2.26 -15.71 -6.35
C PRO A 301 2.45 -14.24 -5.94
N TRP A 302 1.34 -13.51 -5.74
CA TRP A 302 1.39 -12.18 -5.13
C TRP A 302 1.93 -12.28 -3.70
N GLN A 303 2.95 -11.47 -3.40
CA GLN A 303 3.51 -11.30 -2.06
C GLN A 303 3.19 -9.90 -1.55
N PHE A 304 2.77 -9.81 -0.29
CA PHE A 304 2.56 -8.54 0.38
C PHE A 304 3.90 -7.87 0.68
N VAL A 305 4.05 -6.60 0.30
CA VAL A 305 5.28 -5.82 0.49
C VAL A 305 5.18 -4.88 1.67
N GLY A 306 4.04 -4.20 1.83
CA GLY A 306 3.88 -3.16 2.82
C GLY A 306 2.65 -2.29 2.57
N GLU A 307 2.51 -1.24 3.37
CA GLU A 307 1.36 -0.33 3.31
C GLU A 307 1.79 1.10 2.99
N ALA A 308 0.92 1.85 2.33
CA ALA A 308 1.02 3.28 2.15
C ALA A 308 -0.30 3.97 2.54
N MET A 309 -0.26 5.27 2.81
CA MET A 309 -1.47 6.05 3.14
C MET A 309 -1.55 7.31 2.30
N ALA A 310 -2.73 7.55 1.73
CA ALA A 310 -3.04 8.74 0.94
C ALA A 310 -2.89 10.02 1.79
N ILE A 311 -1.91 10.85 1.44
CA ILE A 311 -1.69 12.16 2.10
C ILE A 311 -2.26 13.31 1.26
N TYR A 312 -2.26 13.20 -0.05
CA TYR A 312 -2.90 14.15 -0.96
C TYR A 312 -3.61 13.38 -2.08
N VAL A 313 -4.80 13.82 -2.49
CA VAL A 313 -5.59 13.14 -3.50
C VAL A 313 -6.13 14.18 -4.48
N GLY A 314 -5.62 14.15 -5.71
CA GLY A 314 -6.16 14.89 -6.85
C GLY A 314 -7.29 14.13 -7.53
N GLU A 315 -7.74 14.59 -8.70
CA GLU A 315 -8.91 14.01 -9.39
C GLU A 315 -8.70 12.53 -9.78
N ASN A 316 -7.59 12.22 -10.45
CA ASN A 316 -7.28 10.88 -10.97
C ASN A 316 -5.97 10.28 -10.41
N TYR A 317 -5.30 11.01 -9.50
CA TYR A 317 -3.98 10.62 -8.98
C TYR A 317 -3.87 10.99 -7.50
N SER A 318 -3.03 10.27 -6.75
CA SER A 318 -2.78 10.55 -5.33
C SER A 318 -1.30 10.47 -4.98
N THR A 319 -0.93 11.23 -3.94
CA THR A 319 0.35 11.11 -3.26
C THR A 319 0.13 10.34 -1.97
N ALA A 320 0.93 9.31 -1.74
CA ALA A 320 0.90 8.51 -0.51
C ALA A 320 2.28 8.43 0.12
N VAL A 321 2.32 8.23 1.43
CA VAL A 321 3.56 7.91 2.16
C VAL A 321 3.55 6.43 2.53
N ILE A 322 4.67 5.76 2.30
CA ILE A 322 4.88 4.36 2.72
C ILE A 322 4.90 4.30 4.25
N LEU A 323 3.89 3.66 4.84
CA LEU A 323 3.77 3.45 6.29
C LEU A 323 4.63 2.27 6.76
N THR A 324 4.75 1.22 5.96
CA THR A 324 5.56 0.02 6.23
C THR A 324 6.07 -0.58 4.92
N ALA A 325 7.25 -1.18 4.94
CA ALA A 325 7.81 -1.91 3.80
C ALA A 325 8.75 -3.02 4.31
N ASN A 326 8.33 -4.27 4.16
CA ASN A 326 9.09 -5.46 4.57
C ASN A 326 10.18 -5.84 3.56
N VAL A 327 9.96 -5.44 2.31
CA VAL A 327 10.90 -5.55 1.19
C VAL A 327 10.89 -4.23 0.42
N GLU A 328 11.75 -4.16 -0.57
CA GLU A 328 12.01 -2.99 -1.41
C GLU A 328 10.78 -2.59 -2.25
N VAL A 329 10.41 -1.31 -2.25
CA VAL A 329 9.31 -0.79 -3.09
C VAL A 329 9.85 -0.08 -4.32
N SER A 330 9.26 -0.36 -5.49
CA SER A 330 9.66 0.19 -6.79
C SER A 330 8.52 0.92 -7.52
N VAL A 331 8.89 1.76 -8.48
CA VAL A 331 7.95 2.28 -9.50
C VAL A 331 7.59 1.15 -10.46
N GLY A 332 6.34 1.08 -10.92
CA GLY A 332 5.77 -0.05 -11.66
C GLY A 332 5.15 -1.13 -10.77
N GLN A 333 5.02 -0.87 -9.46
CA GLN A 333 4.55 -1.85 -8.50
C GLN A 333 3.04 -1.74 -8.25
N ARG A 334 2.35 -2.88 -8.30
CA ARG A 334 0.90 -2.98 -8.09
C ARG A 334 0.54 -2.59 -6.65
N ILE A 335 -0.51 -1.79 -6.54
CA ILE A 335 -1.06 -1.32 -5.28
C ILE A 335 -2.58 -1.49 -5.28
N THR A 336 -3.17 -1.77 -4.12
CA THR A 336 -4.61 -1.98 -3.98
C THR A 336 -5.18 -1.20 -2.81
N LEU A 337 -6.32 -0.55 -3.00
CA LEU A 337 -7.17 -0.04 -1.92
C LEU A 337 -8.24 -1.11 -1.67
N GLN A 338 -8.43 -1.53 -0.42
CA GLN A 338 -9.29 -2.68 -0.09
C GLN A 338 -10.35 -2.27 0.93
N ALA A 339 -11.63 -2.52 0.64
CA ALA A 339 -12.75 -1.99 1.44
C ALA A 339 -12.82 -2.61 2.84
N GLY A 340 -13.02 -1.77 3.87
CA GLY A 340 -13.06 -2.16 5.29
C GLY A 340 -11.71 -2.13 6.02
N HIS A 341 -10.75 -1.30 5.55
CA HIS A 341 -9.39 -1.17 6.09
C HIS A 341 -8.94 0.28 6.26
#